data_AF-A0A385ACE5-F1
#
_entry.id   AF-A0A385ACE5-F1
#
_cell.length_a   1.000
_cell.length_b   1.000
_cell.length_c   1.000
_cell.angle_alpha   90.00
_cell.angle_beta   90.00
_cell.angle_gamma   90.00
#
_symmetry.space_group_name_H-M   'P 1'
#
loop_
_entity.id
_entity.type
_entity.pdbx_description
1 polymer ?
#
loop_
_entity_poly.entity_id
_entity_poly.type
_entity_poly.pdbx_seq_one_letter_code
_entity_poly.pdbx_strand_id
1 'polypeptide(L)'
;MQLIEKIKKTRVTPLKIFDYMITLLIILNTHSVFSVSVGKNYNLKILLVMFLLFRIATLIVGNSVIYGNLILFITIWTSYILLLVIINPVNISDFITKFYVILILLVIYFTLLPTKDILRIYPNIVFIIAIISLFFWVFGSLLNIVHPTGVMHIFWGNERFAGSYFNIYFQWQNDIPILGKYIYRNIGIFGEGPMYSLNLSIAFLLDYLINDNKSKFRYMVYILTIISTISTTGILLVAIAVAYKLVFSKMSRNNIIKVLIIAPIAALFLYLIARKLISQKLETASGSTRIDDYIAGFKAWRVHPLFGSGFNNIELRQHFSSPVRLRRSATGFTNSIMSVLINGGMYFFASYLVTFFYWIKKGTIFKDKNITVVICLIIYLFLTTTFENTAVMLAIMAYTIANMITTNRN
;
A
#
# COMPACT_ATOMS: atom_id res chain seq x y z
N MET A 1 -36.71 10.81 21.93
CA MET A 1 -36.13 10.30 20.66
C MET A 1 -35.13 11.29 20.04
N GLN A 2 -35.49 12.56 19.83
CA GLN A 2 -34.59 13.60 19.29
C GLN A 2 -33.35 13.91 20.16
N LEU A 3 -33.46 13.84 21.50
CA LEU A 3 -32.31 14.05 22.40
C LEU A 3 -31.25 12.93 22.28
N ILE A 4 -31.70 11.68 22.07
CA ILE A 4 -30.83 10.50 21.87
C ILE A 4 -30.13 10.57 20.51
N GLU A 5 -30.83 11.02 19.46
CA GLU A 5 -30.19 11.29 18.16
C GLU A 5 -29.18 12.44 18.21
N LYS A 6 -29.48 13.50 18.98
CA LYS A 6 -28.58 14.64 19.16
C LYS A 6 -27.31 14.23 19.93
N ILE A 7 -27.44 13.38 20.96
CA ILE A 7 -26.32 12.77 21.70
C ILE A 7 -25.52 11.79 20.83
N LYS A 8 -26.18 11.00 19.96
CA LYS A 8 -25.48 10.16 18.96
C LYS A 8 -24.66 11.02 18.00
N LYS A 9 -25.20 12.13 17.49
CA LYS A 9 -24.48 13.02 16.56
C LYS A 9 -23.29 13.73 17.20
N THR A 10 -23.37 14.15 18.46
CA THR A 10 -22.27 14.85 19.16
C THR A 10 -21.22 13.91 19.75
N ARG A 11 -21.56 12.67 20.15
CA ARG A 11 -20.58 11.65 20.58
C ARG A 11 -19.76 11.05 19.42
N VAL A 12 -20.26 11.12 18.19
CA VAL A 12 -19.59 10.56 17.01
C VAL A 12 -18.38 11.41 16.58
N THR A 13 -18.33 12.70 16.92
CA THR A 13 -17.27 13.63 16.46
C THR A 13 -15.91 13.41 17.14
N PRO A 14 -15.80 13.25 18.49
CA PRO A 14 -14.53 12.97 19.14
C PRO A 14 -13.98 11.58 18.79
N LEU A 15 -14.87 10.59 18.62
CA LEU A 15 -14.45 9.21 18.34
C LEU A 15 -13.84 9.03 16.94
N LYS A 16 -14.08 9.96 16.01
CA LYS A 16 -13.42 9.94 14.69
C LYS A 16 -11.91 10.10 14.77
N ILE A 17 -11.37 10.70 15.84
CA ILE A 17 -9.91 10.83 16.00
C ILE A 17 -9.23 9.46 16.02
N PHE A 18 -9.87 8.45 16.60
CA PHE A 18 -9.35 7.08 16.62
C PHE A 18 -9.30 6.47 15.22
N ASP A 19 -10.25 6.78 14.35
CA ASP A 19 -10.23 6.33 12.95
C ASP A 19 -9.05 6.96 12.20
N TYR A 20 -8.70 8.23 12.49
CA TYR A 20 -7.47 8.86 12.02
C TYR A 20 -6.21 8.20 12.59
N MET A 21 -6.17 7.90 13.89
CA MET A 21 -5.01 7.25 14.53
C MET A 21 -4.77 5.84 14.00
N ILE A 22 -5.83 5.03 13.83
CA ILE A 22 -5.78 3.70 13.22
C ILE A 22 -5.24 3.82 11.79
N THR A 23 -5.76 4.76 11.01
CA THR A 23 -5.33 4.95 9.61
C THR A 23 -3.87 5.43 9.53
N LEU A 24 -3.44 6.31 10.43
CA LEU A 24 -2.04 6.72 10.55
C LEU A 24 -1.16 5.52 10.88
N LEU A 25 -1.56 4.66 11.82
CA LEU A 25 -0.80 3.46 12.18
C LEU A 25 -0.77 2.43 11.03
N ILE A 26 -1.82 2.32 10.23
CA ILE A 26 -1.83 1.55 8.99
C ILE A 26 -0.76 2.09 8.01
N ILE A 27 -0.68 3.40 7.83
CA ILE A 27 0.34 4.06 6.99
C ILE A 27 1.75 3.81 7.55
N LEU A 28 1.95 4.01 8.86
CA LEU A 28 3.25 3.83 9.51
C LEU A 28 3.74 2.37 9.49
N ASN A 29 2.85 1.39 9.53
CA ASN A 29 3.18 -0.03 9.38
C ASN A 29 3.39 -0.46 7.91
N THR A 30 3.50 0.49 6.98
CA THR A 30 3.83 0.25 5.56
C THR A 30 5.25 0.72 5.27
N HIS A 31 6.23 0.08 5.93
CA HIS A 31 7.66 0.37 5.78
C HIS A 31 8.04 1.85 6.00
N SER A 32 7.44 2.48 7.03
CA SER A 32 7.91 3.77 7.52
C SER A 32 9.30 3.64 8.14
N VAL A 33 10.07 4.73 8.22
CA VAL A 33 11.36 4.80 8.92
C VAL A 33 11.22 4.29 10.37
N PHE A 34 10.10 4.57 11.02
CA PHE A 34 9.78 4.08 12.37
C PHE A 34 9.54 2.57 12.46
N SER A 35 9.06 1.96 11.39
CA SER A 35 8.83 0.51 11.34
C SER A 35 10.10 -0.29 11.05
N VAL A 36 11.14 0.36 10.51
CA VAL A 36 12.41 -0.26 10.11
C VAL A 36 13.59 0.25 10.93
N SER A 37 13.31 0.94 12.04
CA SER A 37 14.34 1.49 12.91
C SER A 37 15.07 0.44 13.71
N VAL A 38 16.38 0.62 13.85
CA VAL A 38 17.26 -0.25 14.62
C VAL A 38 17.50 0.37 15.99
N GLY A 39 17.54 -0.46 17.03
CA GLY A 39 17.81 -0.04 18.41
C GLY A 39 16.63 0.62 19.14
N LYS A 40 15.58 1.05 18.42
CA LYS A 40 14.34 1.57 19.02
C LYS A 40 13.12 0.93 18.39
N ASN A 41 12.31 0.26 19.21
CA ASN A 41 11.04 -0.31 18.79
C ASN A 41 9.90 0.67 19.13
N TYR A 42 9.24 1.21 18.10
CA TYR A 42 8.09 2.11 18.25
C TYR A 42 6.77 1.39 18.53
N ASN A 43 6.78 0.05 18.60
CA ASN A 43 5.63 -0.80 18.94
C ASN A 43 4.39 -0.52 18.08
N LEU A 44 4.57 -0.13 16.81
CA LEU A 44 3.50 0.33 15.92
C LEU A 44 2.40 -0.71 15.70
N LYS A 45 2.75 -2.00 15.66
CA LYS A 45 1.78 -3.11 15.55
C LYS A 45 0.92 -3.24 16.81
N ILE A 46 1.54 -3.12 17.99
CA ILE A 46 0.85 -3.20 19.28
C ILE A 46 -0.10 -2.01 19.43
N LEU A 47 0.37 -0.81 19.13
CA LEU A 47 -0.47 0.39 19.11
C LEU A 47 -1.67 0.22 18.17
N LEU A 48 -1.44 -0.31 16.96
CA LEU A 48 -2.54 -0.57 16.02
C LEU A 48 -3.58 -1.52 16.61
N VAL A 49 -3.15 -2.62 17.23
CA VAL A 49 -4.04 -3.58 17.91
C VAL A 49 -4.82 -2.90 19.04
N MET A 50 -4.15 -2.13 19.90
CA MET A 50 -4.80 -1.42 21.02
C MET A 50 -5.87 -0.44 20.53
N PHE A 51 -5.56 0.36 19.52
CA PHE A 51 -6.51 1.32 18.95
C PHE A 51 -7.67 0.63 18.24
N LEU A 52 -7.42 -0.48 17.54
CA LEU A 52 -8.49 -1.29 16.93
C LEU A 52 -9.42 -1.87 17.99
N LEU A 53 -8.89 -2.50 19.04
CA LEU A 53 -9.69 -3.09 20.13
C LEU A 53 -10.55 -2.03 20.81
N PHE A 54 -9.95 -0.89 21.18
CA PHE A 54 -10.68 0.23 21.78
C PHE A 54 -11.80 0.72 20.85
N ARG A 55 -11.49 0.94 19.57
CA ARG A 55 -12.47 1.46 18.62
C ARG A 55 -13.60 0.47 18.36
N ILE A 56 -13.30 -0.81 18.21
CA ILE A 56 -14.28 -1.89 18.06
C ILE A 56 -15.23 -1.93 19.27
N ALA A 57 -14.70 -1.86 20.49
CA ALA A 57 -15.53 -1.83 21.70
C ALA A 57 -16.55 -0.68 21.68
N THR A 58 -16.14 0.52 21.24
CA THR A 58 -17.07 1.66 21.11
C THR A 58 -18.14 1.46 20.02
N LEU A 59 -17.83 0.72 18.95
CA LEU A 59 -18.76 0.48 17.84
C LEU A 59 -19.78 -0.62 18.17
N ILE A 60 -19.37 -1.67 18.89
CA ILE A 60 -20.25 -2.78 19.31
C ILE A 60 -21.39 -2.27 20.20
N VAL A 61 -21.08 -1.40 21.17
CA VAL A 61 -22.09 -0.80 22.06
C VAL A 61 -23.15 0.02 21.30
N GLY A 62 -22.83 0.48 20.09
CA GLY A 62 -23.71 1.33 19.28
C GLY A 62 -24.49 0.64 18.16
N ASN A 63 -24.17 -0.61 17.81
CA ASN A 63 -24.72 -1.28 16.63
C ASN A 63 -25.27 -2.69 16.93
N SER A 64 -26.47 -2.97 16.45
CA SER A 64 -27.01 -4.33 16.34
C SER A 64 -26.48 -5.00 15.06
N VAL A 65 -25.22 -5.46 15.08
CA VAL A 65 -24.65 -6.18 13.92
C VAL A 65 -25.00 -7.66 13.97
N ILE A 66 -25.29 -8.24 12.80
CA ILE A 66 -25.50 -9.68 12.63
C ILE A 66 -24.15 -10.39 12.74
N TYR A 67 -23.94 -11.11 13.84
CA TYR A 67 -22.69 -11.81 14.14
C TYR A 67 -22.47 -13.08 13.28
N GLY A 68 -23.51 -13.67 12.68
CA GLY A 68 -23.43 -14.98 12.00
C GLY A 68 -22.39 -15.07 10.88
N ASN A 69 -22.47 -14.20 9.86
CA ASN A 69 -21.53 -14.21 8.73
C ASN A 69 -20.10 -13.86 9.16
N LEU A 70 -19.95 -13.01 10.18
CA LEU A 70 -18.65 -12.63 10.73
C LEU A 70 -18.03 -13.80 11.50
N ILE A 71 -18.81 -14.50 12.32
CA ILE A 71 -18.37 -15.73 13.03
C ILE A 71 -17.98 -16.80 12.01
N LEU A 72 -18.80 -17.03 10.98
CA LEU A 72 -18.48 -17.99 9.92
C LEU A 72 -17.15 -17.67 9.24
N PHE A 73 -16.93 -16.40 8.88
CA PHE A 73 -15.66 -15.95 8.33
C PHE A 73 -14.49 -16.23 9.29
N ILE A 74 -14.61 -15.84 10.57
CA ILE A 74 -13.56 -16.05 11.57
C ILE A 74 -13.23 -17.54 11.70
N THR A 75 -14.23 -18.42 11.74
CA THR A 75 -14.04 -19.87 11.82
C THR A 75 -13.29 -20.41 10.59
N ILE A 76 -13.75 -20.07 9.37
CA ILE A 76 -13.11 -20.51 8.12
C ILE A 76 -11.68 -19.98 8.03
N TRP A 77 -11.48 -18.70 8.34
CA TRP A 77 -10.17 -18.07 8.29
C TRP A 77 -9.20 -18.65 9.32
N THR A 78 -9.69 -18.95 10.53
CA THR A 78 -8.89 -19.63 11.57
C THR A 78 -8.42 -20.99 11.07
N SER A 79 -9.31 -21.82 10.54
CA SER A 79 -8.95 -23.12 9.97
C SER A 79 -7.95 -23.01 8.81
N TYR A 80 -8.14 -22.02 7.94
CA TYR A 80 -7.25 -21.75 6.81
C TYR A 80 -5.82 -21.35 7.25
N ILE A 81 -5.70 -20.47 8.24
CA ILE A 81 -4.42 -20.05 8.80
C ILE A 81 -3.75 -21.18 9.60
N LEU A 82 -4.52 -21.95 10.38
CA LEU A 82 -3.99 -23.10 11.12
C LEU A 82 -3.36 -24.14 10.20
N LEU A 83 -3.99 -24.43 9.05
CA LEU A 83 -3.44 -25.36 8.07
C LEU A 83 -2.06 -24.90 7.56
N LEU A 84 -1.92 -23.62 7.23
CA LEU A 84 -0.63 -23.05 6.80
C LEU A 84 0.43 -23.12 7.89
N VAL A 85 0.07 -22.81 9.14
CA VAL A 85 1.00 -22.84 10.28
C VAL A 85 1.48 -24.26 10.57
N ILE A 86 0.60 -25.26 10.48
CA ILE A 86 0.96 -26.66 10.71
C ILE A 86 1.92 -27.17 9.61
N ILE A 87 1.67 -26.82 8.35
CA ILE A 87 2.48 -27.29 7.23
C ILE A 87 3.83 -26.59 7.17
N ASN A 88 3.87 -25.29 7.43
CA ASN A 88 5.07 -24.46 7.29
C ASN A 88 5.29 -23.56 8.54
N PRO A 89 5.80 -24.13 9.64
CA PRO A 89 5.94 -23.45 10.94
C PRO A 89 7.12 -22.46 11.01
N VAL A 90 7.31 -21.62 9.99
CA VAL A 90 8.41 -20.63 9.92
C VAL A 90 7.89 -19.22 10.26
N ASN A 91 8.59 -18.50 11.13
CA ASN A 91 8.23 -17.13 11.56
C ASN A 91 6.77 -16.97 12.01
N ILE A 92 6.24 -17.98 12.73
CA ILE A 92 4.84 -18.08 13.12
C ILE A 92 4.35 -16.82 13.85
N SER A 93 5.16 -16.24 14.74
CA SER A 93 4.75 -15.08 15.54
C SER A 93 4.37 -13.87 14.66
N ASP A 94 5.20 -13.51 13.67
CA ASP A 94 4.91 -12.39 12.77
C ASP A 94 3.74 -12.72 11.83
N PHE A 95 3.64 -13.98 11.38
CA PHE A 95 2.54 -14.46 10.55
C PHE A 95 1.19 -14.35 11.28
N ILE A 96 1.09 -14.90 12.50
CA ILE A 96 -0.11 -14.83 13.34
C ILE A 96 -0.45 -13.38 13.66
N THR A 97 0.54 -12.55 14.03
CA THR A 97 0.30 -11.14 14.33
C THR A 97 -0.35 -10.41 13.16
N LYS A 98 0.12 -10.64 11.93
CA LYS A 98 -0.39 -9.97 10.72
C LYS A 98 -1.71 -10.56 10.23
N PHE A 99 -1.73 -11.85 9.93
CA PHE A 99 -2.82 -12.50 9.20
C PHE A 99 -3.91 -13.06 10.11
N TYR A 100 -3.64 -13.27 11.40
CA TYR A 100 -4.67 -13.64 12.36
C TYR A 100 -5.14 -12.41 13.14
N VAL A 101 -4.27 -11.82 13.96
CA VAL A 101 -4.66 -10.76 14.90
C VAL A 101 -5.06 -9.47 14.17
N ILE A 102 -4.15 -8.85 13.42
CA ILE A 102 -4.41 -7.56 12.78
C ILE A 102 -5.50 -7.67 11.71
N LEU A 103 -5.43 -8.68 10.84
CA LEU A 103 -6.42 -8.85 9.77
C LEU A 103 -7.84 -9.07 10.32
N ILE A 104 -8.04 -9.96 11.30
CA ILE A 104 -9.37 -10.19 11.89
C ILE A 104 -9.89 -8.92 12.54
N LEU A 105 -9.06 -8.22 13.32
CA LEU A 105 -9.47 -6.96 13.95
C LEU A 105 -9.86 -5.90 12.91
N LEU A 106 -9.11 -5.79 11.80
CA LEU A 106 -9.47 -4.90 10.70
C LEU A 106 -10.79 -5.31 10.03
N VAL A 107 -11.05 -6.62 9.83
CA VAL A 107 -12.32 -7.11 9.26
C VAL A 107 -13.49 -6.73 10.17
N ILE A 108 -13.35 -6.98 11.49
CA ILE A 108 -14.37 -6.61 12.47
C ILE A 108 -14.58 -5.09 12.44
N TYR A 109 -13.51 -4.32 12.52
CA TYR A 109 -13.55 -2.86 12.48
C TYR A 109 -14.28 -2.34 11.23
N PHE A 110 -13.94 -2.80 10.03
CA PHE A 110 -14.60 -2.37 8.79
C PHE A 110 -16.03 -2.89 8.63
N THR A 111 -16.39 -4.01 9.26
CA THR A 111 -17.77 -4.52 9.27
C THR A 111 -18.66 -3.66 10.15
N LEU A 112 -18.10 -3.12 11.25
CA LEU A 112 -18.82 -2.27 12.20
C LEU A 112 -18.87 -0.78 11.79
N LEU A 113 -17.88 -0.30 11.03
CA LEU A 113 -17.77 1.10 10.61
C LEU A 113 -18.57 1.39 9.32
N PRO A 114 -19.22 2.55 9.20
CA PRO A 114 -19.72 3.04 7.91
C PRO A 114 -18.56 3.20 6.90
N THR A 115 -18.55 2.36 5.86
CA THR A 115 -17.40 2.14 4.95
C THR A 115 -16.86 3.38 4.22
N LYS A 116 -17.66 4.43 4.03
CA LYS A 116 -17.27 5.63 3.27
C LYS A 116 -16.29 6.56 3.99
N ASP A 117 -16.19 6.49 5.32
CA ASP A 117 -15.36 7.43 6.09
C ASP A 117 -13.86 7.10 5.97
N ILE A 118 -13.46 5.83 5.98
CA ILE A 118 -12.03 5.44 5.91
C ILE A 118 -11.39 5.81 4.57
N LEU A 119 -12.13 5.67 3.46
CA LEU A 119 -11.67 5.99 2.11
C LEU A 119 -11.38 7.49 1.93
N ARG A 120 -11.86 8.33 2.85
CA ARG A 120 -11.57 9.77 2.92
C ARG A 120 -10.46 10.10 3.91
N ILE A 121 -10.39 9.38 5.03
CA ILE A 121 -9.37 9.60 6.08
C ILE A 121 -7.97 9.27 5.54
N TYR A 122 -7.79 8.15 4.85
CA TYR A 122 -6.47 7.73 4.34
C TYR A 122 -5.84 8.78 3.41
N PRO A 123 -6.52 9.26 2.35
CA PRO A 123 -5.96 10.32 1.51
C PRO A 123 -5.73 11.63 2.26
N ASN A 124 -6.57 12.00 3.23
CA ASN A 124 -6.35 13.21 4.03
C ASN A 124 -5.03 13.19 4.80
N ILE A 125 -4.71 12.06 5.45
CA ILE A 125 -3.45 11.91 6.18
C ILE A 125 -2.27 11.93 5.21
N VAL A 126 -2.33 11.16 4.12
CA VAL A 126 -1.25 11.11 3.12
C VAL A 126 -1.03 12.47 2.44
N PHE A 127 -2.09 13.24 2.21
CA PHE A 127 -2.00 14.61 1.67
C PHE A 127 -1.23 15.55 2.60
N ILE A 128 -1.48 15.48 3.92
CA ILE A 128 -0.73 16.27 4.91
C ILE A 128 0.75 15.87 4.89
N ILE A 129 1.03 14.55 4.88
CA ILE A 129 2.40 14.03 4.77
C ILE A 129 3.06 14.52 3.47
N ALA A 130 2.33 14.59 2.36
CA ALA A 130 2.82 15.09 1.07
C ALA A 130 3.23 16.56 1.12
N ILE A 131 2.44 17.44 1.73
CA ILE A 131 2.79 18.86 1.89
C ILE A 131 4.05 19.02 2.73
N ILE A 132 4.09 18.38 3.90
CA ILE A 132 5.24 18.45 4.83
C ILE A 132 6.50 17.95 4.12
N SER A 133 6.38 16.82 3.44
CA SER A 133 7.48 16.18 2.74
C SER A 133 8.01 17.00 1.56
N LEU A 134 7.13 17.61 0.76
CA LEU A 134 7.55 18.51 -0.31
C LEU A 134 8.31 19.72 0.23
N PHE A 135 7.84 20.31 1.33
CA PHE A 135 8.52 21.42 1.98
C PHE A 135 9.95 21.03 2.38
N PHE A 136 10.13 19.96 3.16
CA PHE A 136 11.47 19.55 3.59
C PHE A 136 12.34 19.02 2.46
N TRP A 137 11.76 18.39 1.43
CA TRP A 137 12.55 17.96 0.28
C TRP A 137 13.09 19.14 -0.51
N VAL A 138 12.29 20.19 -0.76
CA VAL A 138 12.75 21.38 -1.46
C VAL A 138 13.72 22.19 -0.59
N PHE A 139 13.31 22.60 0.61
CA PHE A 139 14.08 23.53 1.43
C PHE A 139 15.21 22.85 2.21
N GLY A 140 15.04 21.58 2.58
CA GLY A 140 16.09 20.78 3.24
C GLY A 140 16.96 20.05 2.23
N SER A 141 16.41 19.04 1.57
CA SER A 141 17.21 18.09 0.77
C SER A 141 17.80 18.67 -0.52
N LEU A 142 17.13 19.62 -1.19
CA LEU A 142 17.60 20.22 -2.44
C LEU A 142 18.36 21.53 -2.23
N LEU A 143 17.77 22.47 -1.49
CA LEU A 143 18.33 23.81 -1.29
C LEU A 143 19.26 23.90 -0.08
N ASN A 144 19.19 22.93 0.84
CA ASN A 144 19.98 22.90 2.09
C ASN A 144 19.84 24.17 2.95
N ILE A 145 18.66 24.80 2.93
CA ILE A 145 18.28 25.95 3.75
C ILE A 145 17.89 25.48 5.17
N VAL A 146 17.17 24.36 5.25
CA VAL A 146 16.83 23.70 6.52
C VAL A 146 17.79 22.53 6.71
N HIS A 147 18.35 22.37 7.91
CA HIS A 147 19.27 21.28 8.22
C HIS A 147 18.59 20.16 9.04
N PRO A 148 19.08 18.91 8.93
CA PRO A 148 18.61 17.82 9.78
C PRO A 148 18.80 18.14 11.27
N THR A 149 17.80 17.84 12.09
CA THR A 149 17.84 18.04 13.54
C THR A 149 18.31 16.80 14.30
N GLY A 150 18.48 15.68 13.62
CA GLY A 150 18.99 14.45 14.21
C GLY A 150 19.28 13.39 13.15
N VAL A 151 19.62 12.19 13.61
CA VAL A 151 19.87 11.02 12.76
C VAL A 151 19.08 9.84 13.29
N MET A 152 18.50 9.07 12.39
CA MET A 152 17.76 7.85 12.69
C MET A 152 18.46 6.65 12.05
N HIS A 153 18.79 5.66 12.88
CA HIS A 153 19.39 4.41 12.44
C HIS A 153 18.30 3.43 11.96
N ILE A 154 18.40 2.96 10.72
CA ILE A 154 17.42 2.06 10.09
C ILE A 154 18.07 0.89 9.38
N PHE A 155 17.37 -0.24 9.35
CA PHE A 155 17.74 -1.41 8.57
C PHE A 155 16.82 -1.53 7.35
N TRP A 156 17.32 -1.16 6.19
CA TRP A 156 16.58 -1.25 4.93
C TRP A 156 17.47 -1.86 3.85
N GLY A 157 17.50 -3.20 3.84
CA GLY A 157 18.44 -4.02 3.06
C GLY A 157 19.88 -4.00 3.60
N ASN A 158 20.33 -2.87 4.12
CA ASN A 158 21.57 -2.68 4.86
C ASN A 158 21.34 -1.66 5.99
N GLU A 159 22.29 -1.55 6.91
CA GLU A 159 22.30 -0.47 7.89
C GLU A 159 22.44 0.90 7.21
N ARG A 160 21.58 1.85 7.58
CA ARG A 160 21.55 3.21 7.05
C ARG A 160 21.34 4.22 8.16
N PHE A 161 21.91 5.40 7.97
CA PHE A 161 21.73 6.56 8.83
C PHE A 161 20.93 7.62 8.06
N ALA A 162 19.69 7.84 8.48
CA ALA A 162 18.81 8.82 7.87
C ALA A 162 18.82 10.14 8.64
N GLY A 163 19.16 11.23 7.97
CA GLY A 163 18.99 12.57 8.53
C GLY A 163 17.51 12.82 8.82
N SER A 164 17.20 13.16 10.06
CA SER A 164 15.84 13.42 10.55
C SER A 164 15.60 14.92 10.61
N TYR A 165 14.46 15.35 10.10
CA TYR A 165 13.95 16.71 10.25
C TYR A 165 12.76 16.65 11.19
N PHE A 166 13.01 16.90 12.48
CA PHE A 166 12.03 16.86 13.57
C PHE A 166 11.24 15.54 13.65
N ASN A 167 11.78 14.43 13.13
CA ASN A 167 11.10 13.14 12.97
C ASN A 167 9.80 13.20 12.15
N ILE A 168 9.63 14.18 11.27
CA ILE A 168 8.47 14.29 10.37
C ILE A 168 8.84 14.22 8.88
N TYR A 169 10.14 14.22 8.58
CA TYR A 169 10.70 13.96 7.27
C TYR A 169 12.11 13.38 7.44
N PHE A 170 12.52 12.50 6.53
CA PHE A 170 13.83 11.85 6.56
C PHE A 170 14.52 11.94 5.21
N GLN A 171 15.86 11.93 5.24
CA GLN A 171 16.69 11.89 4.04
C GLN A 171 17.84 10.89 4.21
N TRP A 172 18.07 10.05 3.21
CA TRP A 172 19.29 9.22 3.13
C TRP A 172 19.57 8.73 1.71
N GLN A 173 18.52 8.54 0.91
CA GLN A 173 18.61 7.99 -0.44
C GLN A 173 19.12 9.03 -1.46
N ASN A 174 20.44 9.23 -1.49
CA ASN A 174 21.15 10.11 -2.42
C ASN A 174 21.74 9.33 -3.61
N ASP A 175 20.89 8.83 -4.50
CA ASP A 175 21.29 7.86 -5.53
C ASP A 175 20.94 8.30 -6.96
N ILE A 176 20.65 9.59 -7.17
CA ILE A 176 20.23 10.11 -8.48
C ILE A 176 21.27 11.08 -9.03
N PRO A 177 22.00 10.69 -10.10
CA PRO A 177 22.97 11.56 -10.74
C PRO A 177 22.26 12.62 -11.60
N ILE A 178 22.50 13.89 -11.31
CA ILE A 178 22.10 15.06 -12.11
C ILE A 178 23.30 15.99 -12.23
N LEU A 179 23.77 16.26 -13.47
CA LEU A 179 24.85 17.21 -13.76
C LEU A 179 26.10 16.99 -12.88
N GLY A 180 26.49 15.73 -12.67
CA GLY A 180 27.66 15.36 -11.86
C GLY A 180 27.47 15.41 -10.33
N LYS A 181 26.29 15.81 -9.85
CA LYS A 181 25.91 15.76 -8.43
C LYS A 181 24.85 14.69 -8.18
N TYR A 182 24.87 14.10 -6.98
CA TYR A 182 23.80 13.22 -6.55
C TYR A 182 22.75 14.05 -5.79
N ILE A 183 21.48 13.86 -6.14
CA ILE A 183 20.35 14.45 -5.41
C ILE A 183 19.59 13.39 -4.59
N TYR A 184 19.04 13.85 -3.47
CA TYR A 184 18.19 13.03 -2.63
C TYR A 184 16.82 12.80 -3.25
N ARG A 185 16.34 11.55 -3.19
CA ARG A 185 14.93 11.24 -3.43
C ARG A 185 14.07 11.75 -2.29
N ASN A 186 12.86 12.14 -2.63
CA ASN A 186 11.85 12.34 -1.61
C ASN A 186 11.37 10.98 -1.07
N ILE A 187 11.72 10.67 0.19
CA ILE A 187 11.27 9.46 0.89
C ILE A 187 10.21 9.75 1.95
N GLY A 188 9.90 11.02 2.23
CA GLY A 188 8.94 11.41 3.28
C GLY A 188 9.29 10.80 4.63
N ILE A 189 8.34 10.03 5.19
CA ILE A 189 8.51 9.26 6.43
C ILE A 189 8.77 7.77 6.19
N PHE A 190 9.14 7.38 4.97
CA PHE A 190 9.27 5.99 4.54
C PHE A 190 10.73 5.55 4.35
N GLY A 191 10.96 4.24 4.41
CA GLY A 191 12.29 3.66 4.28
C GLY A 191 12.95 3.96 2.93
N GLU A 192 12.18 4.17 1.87
CA GLU A 192 12.68 4.51 0.53
C GLU A 192 11.61 5.22 -0.33
N GLY A 193 12.06 5.81 -1.45
CA GLY A 193 11.19 6.50 -2.41
C GLY A 193 10.03 5.63 -2.95
N PRO A 194 10.25 4.37 -3.37
CA PRO A 194 9.16 3.48 -3.80
C PRO A 194 8.07 3.23 -2.75
N MET A 195 8.44 3.07 -1.47
CA MET A 195 7.47 2.87 -0.37
C MET A 195 6.63 4.13 -0.10
N TYR A 196 7.24 5.31 -0.25
CA TYR A 196 6.49 6.55 -0.18
C TYR A 196 5.54 6.71 -1.37
N SER A 197 6.07 6.44 -2.58
CA SER A 197 5.32 6.49 -3.83
C SER A 197 4.13 5.55 -3.83
N LEU A 198 4.21 4.38 -3.17
CA LEU A 198 3.09 3.45 -2.99
C LEU A 198 1.92 4.12 -2.24
N ASN A 199 2.19 4.71 -1.07
CA ASN A 199 1.16 5.35 -0.26
C ASN A 199 0.56 6.57 -0.96
N LEU A 200 1.40 7.37 -1.63
CA LEU A 200 0.94 8.50 -2.47
C LEU A 200 0.06 8.02 -3.62
N SER A 201 0.43 6.92 -4.29
CA SER A 201 -0.34 6.35 -5.39
C SER A 201 -1.72 5.90 -4.94
N ILE A 202 -1.81 5.18 -3.81
CA ILE A 202 -3.09 4.73 -3.25
C ILE A 202 -3.96 5.92 -2.87
N ALA A 203 -3.39 6.92 -2.17
CA ALA A 203 -4.11 8.13 -1.79
C ALA A 203 -4.60 8.93 -3.00
N PHE A 204 -3.77 9.05 -4.04
CA PHE A 204 -4.13 9.68 -5.30
C PHE A 204 -5.28 8.93 -5.97
N LEU A 205 -5.24 7.60 -6.09
CA LEU A 205 -6.32 6.81 -6.70
C LEU A 205 -7.65 7.00 -5.97
N LEU A 206 -7.62 6.97 -4.63
CA LEU A 206 -8.82 7.19 -3.82
C LEU A 206 -9.37 8.61 -4.01
N ASP A 207 -8.54 9.66 -3.92
CA ASP A 207 -9.01 11.04 -4.10
C ASP A 207 -9.39 11.38 -5.55
N TYR A 208 -8.73 10.76 -6.53
CA TYR A 208 -8.90 11.08 -7.94
C TYR A 208 -10.03 10.29 -8.61
N LEU A 209 -10.24 9.03 -8.24
CA LEU A 209 -11.20 8.13 -8.89
C LEU A 209 -12.40 7.75 -8.01
N ILE A 210 -12.26 7.74 -6.68
CA ILE A 210 -13.30 7.24 -5.77
C ILE A 210 -14.03 8.37 -5.03
N ASN A 211 -13.30 9.28 -4.41
CA ASN A 211 -13.88 10.35 -3.59
C ASN A 211 -14.49 11.47 -4.44
N ASP A 212 -15.61 12.01 -3.98
CA ASP A 212 -16.31 13.12 -4.66
C ASP A 212 -15.58 14.46 -4.54
N ASN A 213 -14.62 14.59 -3.61
CA ASN A 213 -13.92 15.84 -3.33
C ASN A 213 -12.82 16.11 -4.38
N LYS A 214 -13.20 16.81 -5.45
CA LYS A 214 -12.33 17.09 -6.61
C LYS A 214 -11.50 18.36 -6.42
N SER A 215 -10.49 18.31 -5.56
CA SER A 215 -9.53 19.42 -5.42
C SER A 215 -8.35 19.27 -6.38
N LYS A 216 -8.25 20.16 -7.36
CA LYS A 216 -7.10 20.21 -8.29
C LYS A 216 -5.78 20.43 -7.56
N PHE A 217 -5.79 21.25 -6.50
CA PHE A 217 -4.62 21.49 -5.66
C PHE A 217 -4.11 20.19 -5.03
N ARG A 218 -5.02 19.37 -4.47
CA ARG A 218 -4.64 18.05 -3.91
C ARG A 218 -4.01 17.14 -4.95
N TYR A 219 -4.60 17.07 -6.14
CA TYR A 219 -4.05 16.27 -7.23
C TYR A 219 -2.65 16.73 -7.65
N MET A 220 -2.43 18.04 -7.75
CA MET A 220 -1.11 18.60 -8.08
C MET A 220 -0.07 18.26 -7.01
N VAL A 221 -0.41 18.40 -5.73
CA VAL A 221 0.49 18.02 -4.62
C VAL A 221 0.88 16.54 -4.71
N TYR A 222 -0.08 15.63 -4.91
CA TYR A 222 0.25 14.21 -5.09
C TYR A 222 1.17 13.98 -6.28
N ILE A 223 0.87 14.57 -7.44
CA ILE A 223 1.67 14.40 -8.66
C ILE A 223 3.11 14.90 -8.45
N LEU A 224 3.29 16.11 -7.92
CA LEU A 224 4.61 16.68 -7.63
C LEU A 224 5.38 15.82 -6.63
N THR A 225 4.70 15.35 -5.58
CA THR A 225 5.33 14.50 -4.57
C THR A 225 5.75 13.16 -5.17
N ILE A 226 4.89 12.51 -5.97
CA ILE A 226 5.21 11.24 -6.64
C ILE A 226 6.41 11.41 -7.58
N ILE A 227 6.45 12.50 -8.36
CA ILE A 227 7.61 12.80 -9.21
C ILE A 227 8.87 12.98 -8.36
N SER A 228 8.81 13.68 -7.22
CA SER A 228 9.95 13.88 -6.32
C SER A 228 10.49 12.58 -5.68
N THR A 229 9.67 11.51 -5.62
CA THR A 229 10.14 10.20 -5.17
C THR A 229 11.01 9.48 -6.21
N ILE A 230 10.90 9.89 -7.49
CA ILE A 230 11.61 9.33 -8.64
C ILE A 230 11.38 7.80 -8.74
N SER A 231 10.14 7.40 -8.44
CA SER A 231 9.64 6.04 -8.58
C SER A 231 8.97 5.84 -9.94
N THR A 232 9.60 5.06 -10.83
CA THR A 232 9.03 4.70 -12.14
C THR A 232 7.62 4.13 -12.01
N THR A 233 7.40 3.24 -11.03
CA THR A 233 6.10 2.61 -10.79
C THR A 233 5.00 3.63 -10.48
N GLY A 234 5.28 4.57 -9.56
CA GLY A 234 4.30 5.59 -9.18
C GLY A 234 4.00 6.58 -10.29
N ILE A 235 5.04 7.02 -11.03
CA ILE A 235 4.89 7.93 -12.16
C ILE A 235 4.02 7.30 -13.25
N LEU A 236 4.27 6.03 -13.60
CA LEU A 236 3.46 5.31 -14.59
C LEU A 236 2.01 5.11 -14.11
N LEU A 237 1.80 4.76 -12.84
CA LEU A 237 0.47 4.59 -12.27
C LEU A 237 -0.36 5.89 -12.38
N VAL A 238 0.22 7.02 -11.98
CA VAL A 238 -0.46 8.32 -12.08
C VAL A 238 -0.74 8.68 -13.53
N ALA A 239 0.23 8.48 -14.43
CA ALA A 239 0.04 8.74 -15.86
C ALA A 239 -1.12 7.92 -16.44
N ILE A 240 -1.20 6.63 -16.10
CA ILE A 240 -2.30 5.74 -16.52
C ILE A 240 -3.64 6.22 -15.94
N ALA A 241 -3.70 6.56 -14.66
CA ALA A 241 -4.92 7.03 -14.01
C ALA A 241 -5.43 8.35 -14.59
N VAL A 242 -4.53 9.30 -14.88
CA VAL A 242 -4.86 10.57 -15.54
C VAL A 242 -5.33 10.34 -16.97
N ALA A 243 -4.59 9.54 -17.76
CA ALA A 243 -4.97 9.18 -19.12
C ALA A 243 -6.35 8.51 -19.17
N TYR A 244 -6.61 7.57 -18.25
CA TYR A 244 -7.91 6.94 -18.10
C TYR A 244 -9.02 7.98 -17.92
N LYS A 245 -8.86 8.93 -17.00
CA LYS A 245 -9.90 9.94 -16.75
C LYS A 245 -10.05 10.90 -17.94
N LEU A 246 -8.97 11.28 -18.61
CA LEU A 246 -9.03 12.13 -19.80
C LEU A 246 -9.80 11.47 -20.94
N VAL A 247 -9.53 10.19 -21.20
CA VAL A 247 -10.16 9.44 -22.30
C VAL A 247 -11.57 9.01 -21.94
N PHE A 248 -11.77 8.39 -20.78
CA PHE A 248 -12.99 7.65 -20.47
C PHE A 248 -13.94 8.36 -19.50
N SER A 249 -13.52 9.42 -18.80
CA SER A 249 -14.47 10.16 -17.95
C SER A 249 -15.37 11.06 -18.80
N LYS A 250 -16.67 11.06 -18.47
CA LYS A 250 -17.72 11.82 -19.18
C LYS A 250 -17.84 11.44 -20.68
N MET A 251 -17.60 10.18 -21.03
CA MET A 251 -17.83 9.68 -22.38
C MET A 251 -19.34 9.52 -22.60
N SER A 252 -19.97 10.44 -23.33
CA SER A 252 -21.28 10.20 -23.94
C SER A 252 -21.09 9.37 -25.22
N ARG A 253 -22.15 8.71 -25.69
CA ARG A 253 -22.13 7.81 -26.87
C ARG A 253 -21.62 8.50 -28.15
N ASN A 254 -21.61 9.84 -28.20
CA ASN A 254 -21.26 10.64 -29.38
C ASN A 254 -19.86 11.27 -29.34
N ASN A 255 -19.04 11.02 -28.32
CA ASN A 255 -17.71 11.65 -28.21
C ASN A 255 -16.62 10.90 -28.99
N ILE A 256 -16.85 10.68 -30.29
CA ILE A 256 -15.92 10.02 -31.23
C ILE A 256 -14.52 10.66 -31.20
N ILE A 257 -14.42 11.98 -31.04
CA ILE A 257 -13.15 12.73 -30.95
C ILE A 257 -12.27 12.24 -29.77
N LYS A 258 -12.87 11.90 -28.61
CA LYS A 258 -12.11 11.38 -27.47
C LYS A 258 -11.50 10.00 -27.77
N VAL A 259 -12.21 9.17 -28.53
CA VAL A 259 -11.79 7.80 -28.87
C VAL A 259 -10.81 7.78 -30.03
N LEU A 260 -11.03 8.59 -31.07
CA LEU A 260 -10.21 8.59 -32.29
C LEU A 260 -8.98 9.48 -32.19
N ILE A 261 -8.98 10.52 -31.35
CA ILE A 261 -7.87 11.48 -31.27
C ILE A 261 -7.19 11.44 -29.89
N ILE A 262 -7.95 11.63 -28.81
CA ILE A 262 -7.35 11.72 -27.46
C ILE A 262 -6.81 10.36 -27.00
N ALA A 263 -7.51 9.25 -27.27
CA ALA A 263 -7.05 7.93 -26.83
C ALA A 263 -5.74 7.49 -27.52
N PRO A 264 -5.57 7.61 -28.86
CA PRO A 264 -4.29 7.28 -29.51
C PRO A 264 -3.16 8.20 -29.06
N ILE A 265 -3.41 9.50 -28.89
CA ILE A 265 -2.39 10.45 -28.38
C ILE A 265 -1.99 10.09 -26.95
N ALA A 266 -2.95 9.83 -26.07
CA ALA A 266 -2.68 9.42 -24.70
C ALA A 266 -1.92 8.08 -24.64
N ALA A 267 -2.29 7.11 -25.50
CA ALA A 267 -1.60 5.83 -25.60
C ALA A 267 -0.17 5.99 -26.12
N LEU A 268 0.05 6.81 -27.16
CA LEU A 268 1.39 7.12 -27.68
C LEU A 268 2.24 7.81 -26.61
N PHE A 269 1.70 8.82 -25.94
CA PHE A 269 2.40 9.53 -24.87
C PHE A 269 2.77 8.58 -23.71
N LEU A 270 1.84 7.73 -23.28
CA LEU A 270 2.09 6.69 -22.28
C LEU A 270 3.17 5.71 -22.74
N TYR A 271 3.11 5.26 -24.00
CA TYR A 271 4.12 4.37 -24.57
C TYR A 271 5.51 5.01 -24.57
N LEU A 272 5.63 6.28 -25.00
CA LEU A 272 6.91 7.00 -25.04
C LEU A 272 7.49 7.18 -23.62
N ILE A 273 6.66 7.57 -22.65
CA ILE A 273 7.08 7.69 -21.25
C ILE A 273 7.48 6.32 -20.69
N ALA A 274 6.65 5.30 -20.88
CA ALA A 274 6.90 3.95 -20.38
C ALA A 274 8.20 3.40 -20.96
N ARG A 275 8.39 3.50 -22.28
CA ARG A 275 9.62 3.06 -22.95
C ARG A 275 10.84 3.72 -22.34
N LYS A 276 10.84 5.05 -22.20
CA LYS A 276 11.97 5.81 -21.63
C LYS A 276 12.25 5.43 -20.17
N LEU A 277 11.22 5.38 -19.33
CA LEU A 277 11.39 5.09 -17.91
C LEU A 277 11.81 3.63 -17.67
N ILE A 278 11.25 2.68 -18.42
CA ILE A 278 11.58 1.26 -18.30
C ILE A 278 13.00 1.01 -18.80
N SER A 279 13.41 1.55 -19.96
CA SER A 279 14.77 1.35 -20.48
C SER A 279 15.81 1.88 -19.50
N GLN A 280 15.63 3.12 -19.02
CA GLN A 280 16.49 3.71 -18.00
C GLN A 280 16.50 2.87 -16.72
N LYS A 281 15.36 2.31 -16.31
CA LYS A 281 15.30 1.49 -15.09
C LYS A 281 16.03 0.17 -15.27
N LEU A 282 15.90 -0.49 -16.41
CA LEU A 282 16.53 -1.77 -16.72
C LEU A 282 18.06 -1.68 -16.76
N GLU A 283 18.60 -0.53 -17.17
CA GLU A 283 20.04 -0.25 -17.14
C GLU A 283 20.59 -0.04 -15.72
N THR A 284 19.72 0.16 -14.73
CA THR A 284 20.15 0.36 -13.34
C THR A 284 20.30 -0.95 -12.58
N ALA A 285 21.18 -0.91 -11.58
CA ALA A 285 21.22 -1.87 -10.48
C ALA A 285 19.84 -2.29 -9.94
N SER A 286 18.91 -1.35 -9.83
CA SER A 286 17.56 -1.60 -9.30
C SER A 286 16.67 -2.36 -10.29
N GLY A 287 16.94 -2.23 -11.59
CA GLY A 287 16.25 -2.98 -12.65
C GLY A 287 16.66 -4.45 -12.67
N SER A 288 17.97 -4.72 -12.65
CA SER A 288 18.49 -6.10 -12.65
C SER A 288 18.05 -6.88 -11.41
N THR A 289 18.03 -6.25 -10.23
CA THR A 289 17.46 -6.83 -9.00
C THR A 289 15.98 -7.24 -9.18
N ARG A 290 15.15 -6.46 -9.88
CA ARG A 290 13.74 -6.85 -10.08
C ARG A 290 13.59 -8.09 -10.96
N ILE A 291 14.36 -8.17 -12.04
CA ILE A 291 14.33 -9.34 -12.93
C ILE A 291 14.80 -10.60 -12.17
N ASP A 292 15.90 -10.49 -11.43
CA ASP A 292 16.43 -11.59 -10.62
C ASP A 292 15.40 -12.06 -9.57
N ASP A 293 14.64 -11.15 -8.96
CA ASP A 293 13.57 -11.53 -8.02
C ASP A 293 12.45 -12.35 -8.67
N TYR A 294 12.04 -12.03 -9.89
CA TYR A 294 11.06 -12.85 -10.59
C TYR A 294 11.61 -14.23 -10.93
N ILE A 295 12.84 -14.29 -11.44
CA ILE A 295 13.46 -15.55 -11.87
C ILE A 295 13.73 -16.45 -10.67
N ALA A 296 14.45 -15.95 -9.67
CA ALA A 296 14.76 -16.68 -8.45
C ALA A 296 13.49 -16.99 -7.66
N GLY A 297 12.54 -16.04 -7.63
CA GLY A 297 11.25 -16.18 -6.98
C GLY A 297 10.43 -17.34 -7.56
N PHE A 298 10.29 -17.37 -8.88
CA PHE A 298 9.57 -18.41 -9.58
C PHE A 298 10.24 -19.78 -9.43
N LYS A 299 11.58 -19.85 -9.51
CA LYS A 299 12.33 -21.10 -9.31
C LYS A 299 12.13 -21.67 -7.90
N ALA A 300 12.20 -20.84 -6.87
CA ALA A 300 11.96 -21.28 -5.49
C ALA A 300 10.50 -21.70 -5.27
N TRP A 301 9.52 -20.93 -5.76
CA TRP A 301 8.11 -21.30 -5.65
C TRP A 301 7.81 -22.65 -6.29
N ARG A 302 8.42 -22.97 -7.43
CA ARG A 302 8.22 -24.26 -8.13
C ARG A 302 8.63 -25.50 -7.31
N VAL A 303 9.48 -25.34 -6.30
CA VAL A 303 9.86 -26.44 -5.40
C VAL A 303 8.69 -26.80 -4.48
N HIS A 304 7.95 -25.80 -3.99
CA HIS A 304 6.80 -25.98 -3.10
C HIS A 304 5.59 -25.16 -3.59
N PRO A 305 4.95 -25.56 -4.71
CA PRO A 305 3.99 -24.70 -5.40
C PRO A 305 2.71 -24.43 -4.60
N LEU A 306 2.25 -25.40 -3.82
CA LEU A 306 0.98 -25.29 -3.10
C LEU A 306 1.11 -24.49 -1.79
N PHE A 307 2.12 -24.79 -0.97
CA PHE A 307 2.28 -24.23 0.38
C PHE A 307 3.49 -23.32 0.56
N GLY A 308 4.34 -23.14 -0.45
CA GLY A 308 5.54 -22.32 -0.34
C GLY A 308 6.57 -22.90 0.62
N SER A 309 7.57 -22.08 0.95
CA SER A 309 8.74 -22.42 1.77
C SER A 309 8.66 -21.88 3.21
N GLY A 310 7.51 -21.31 3.58
CA GLY A 310 7.25 -20.72 4.89
C GLY A 310 7.38 -19.20 4.93
N PHE A 311 6.70 -18.60 5.90
CA PHE A 311 6.52 -17.15 5.97
C PHE A 311 7.83 -16.41 6.23
N ASN A 312 8.14 -15.42 5.39
CA ASN A 312 9.42 -14.68 5.40
C ASN A 312 10.67 -15.59 5.32
N ASN A 313 10.53 -16.83 4.85
CA ASN A 313 11.68 -17.68 4.58
C ASN A 313 12.26 -17.33 3.22
N ILE A 314 13.47 -16.74 3.22
CA ILE A 314 14.15 -16.31 1.99
C ILE A 314 15.26 -17.26 1.54
N GLU A 315 15.56 -18.31 2.31
CA GLU A 315 16.71 -19.20 2.07
C GLU A 315 16.62 -19.88 0.69
N LEU A 316 15.46 -20.50 0.40
CA LEU A 316 15.27 -21.20 -0.87
C LEU A 316 15.43 -20.27 -2.08
N ARG A 317 14.97 -19.02 -1.96
CA ARG A 317 15.13 -18.00 -3.01
C ARG A 317 16.59 -17.58 -3.16
N GLN A 318 17.34 -17.48 -2.07
CA GLN A 318 18.76 -17.09 -2.10
C GLN A 318 19.60 -18.10 -2.89
N HIS A 319 19.29 -19.40 -2.83
CA HIS A 319 19.95 -20.41 -3.65
C HIS A 319 19.80 -20.20 -5.16
N PHE A 320 18.70 -19.59 -5.60
CA PHE A 320 18.45 -19.28 -7.02
C PHE A 320 18.80 -17.83 -7.41
N SER A 321 19.23 -17.01 -6.45
CA SER A 321 19.56 -15.60 -6.68
C SER A 321 20.93 -15.45 -7.34
N SER A 322 21.09 -14.45 -8.19
CA SER A 322 22.38 -14.16 -8.82
C SER A 322 23.48 -13.82 -7.79
N PRO A 323 24.76 -14.19 -8.04
CA PRO A 323 25.86 -13.83 -7.16
C PRO A 323 26.01 -12.32 -6.95
N VAL A 324 25.70 -11.52 -7.99
CA VAL A 324 25.72 -10.05 -7.93
C VAL A 324 24.71 -9.54 -6.90
N ARG A 325 23.53 -10.16 -6.82
CA ARG A 325 22.51 -9.78 -5.84
C ARG A 325 22.94 -10.14 -4.42
N LEU A 326 23.43 -11.36 -4.22
CA LEU A 326 23.86 -11.84 -2.90
C LEU A 326 24.98 -10.98 -2.32
N ARG A 327 25.96 -10.59 -3.15
CA ARG A 327 27.07 -9.70 -2.75
C ARG A 327 26.61 -8.31 -2.30
N ARG A 328 25.41 -7.87 -2.66
CA ARG A 328 24.88 -6.54 -2.30
C ARG A 328 23.96 -6.57 -1.07
N SER A 329 23.81 -7.73 -0.43
CA SER A 329 22.87 -7.96 0.67
C SER A 329 21.43 -7.57 0.33
N ALA A 330 21.08 -7.59 -0.96
CA ALA A 330 19.73 -7.25 -1.44
C ALA A 330 18.80 -8.45 -1.30
N THR A 331 18.54 -8.87 -0.07
CA THR A 331 17.88 -10.16 0.23
C THR A 331 16.35 -10.08 0.27
N GLY A 332 15.78 -8.88 0.39
CA GLY A 332 14.34 -8.65 0.30
C GLY A 332 13.81 -8.76 -1.13
N PHE A 333 12.51 -9.02 -1.27
CA PHE A 333 11.82 -8.98 -2.57
C PHE A 333 11.60 -7.54 -3.04
N THR A 334 11.46 -7.38 -4.34
CA THR A 334 11.02 -6.12 -4.98
C THR A 334 9.59 -6.14 -5.49
N ASN A 335 8.89 -7.29 -5.40
CA ASN A 335 7.50 -7.44 -5.78
C ASN A 335 6.72 -8.35 -4.82
N SER A 336 5.43 -8.04 -4.65
CA SER A 336 4.56 -8.76 -3.71
C SER A 336 4.20 -10.16 -4.18
N ILE A 337 3.97 -10.35 -5.48
CA ILE A 337 3.51 -11.64 -6.03
C ILE A 337 4.48 -12.78 -5.74
N MET A 338 5.78 -12.62 -6.02
CA MET A 338 6.77 -13.67 -5.75
C MET A 338 6.97 -13.87 -4.25
N SER A 339 6.88 -12.80 -3.45
CA SER A 339 6.96 -12.92 -1.99
C SER A 339 5.82 -13.77 -1.43
N VAL A 340 4.57 -13.52 -1.84
CA VAL A 340 3.41 -14.31 -1.38
C VAL A 340 3.52 -15.77 -1.83
N LEU A 341 3.88 -16.01 -3.08
CA LEU A 341 4.01 -17.37 -3.61
C LEU A 341 5.11 -18.17 -2.89
N ILE A 342 6.22 -17.54 -2.52
CA ILE A 342 7.26 -18.22 -1.73
C ILE A 342 6.84 -18.39 -0.28
N ASN A 343 6.18 -17.40 0.32
CA ASN A 343 5.78 -17.46 1.73
C ASN A 343 4.75 -18.56 2.02
N GLY A 344 3.82 -18.80 1.11
CA GLY A 344 2.69 -19.72 1.36
C GLY A 344 2.08 -20.38 0.13
N GLY A 345 2.74 -20.30 -1.03
CA GLY A 345 2.30 -20.93 -2.27
C GLY A 345 0.99 -20.40 -2.83
N MET A 346 0.40 -21.18 -3.72
CA MET A 346 -0.93 -20.89 -4.28
C MET A 346 -2.01 -20.87 -3.18
N TYR A 347 -1.85 -21.67 -2.13
CA TYR A 347 -2.78 -21.70 -1.02
C TYR A 347 -2.88 -20.32 -0.39
N PHE A 348 -1.76 -19.71 0.02
CA PHE A 348 -1.74 -18.38 0.60
C PHE A 348 -2.10 -17.27 -0.39
N PHE A 349 -1.64 -17.38 -1.65
CA PHE A 349 -1.98 -16.44 -2.70
C PHE A 349 -3.48 -16.34 -2.98
N ALA A 350 -4.24 -17.43 -2.77
CA ALA A 350 -5.69 -17.43 -2.92
C ALA A 350 -6.39 -16.34 -2.07
N SER A 351 -5.87 -16.03 -0.87
CA SER A 351 -6.43 -14.98 -0.01
C SER A 351 -6.36 -13.58 -0.64
N TYR A 352 -5.31 -13.31 -1.43
CA TYR A 352 -5.14 -12.06 -2.18
C TYR A 352 -6.04 -12.04 -3.43
N LEU A 353 -6.13 -13.18 -4.13
CA LEU A 353 -6.99 -13.32 -5.30
C LEU A 353 -8.46 -13.04 -4.99
N VAL A 354 -8.96 -13.49 -3.83
CA VAL A 354 -10.33 -13.19 -3.35
C VAL A 354 -10.58 -11.67 -3.34
N THR A 355 -9.59 -10.89 -2.90
CA THR A 355 -9.69 -9.42 -2.89
C THR A 355 -9.78 -8.84 -4.30
N PHE A 356 -8.88 -9.27 -5.20
CA PHE A 356 -8.81 -8.77 -6.57
C PHE A 356 -10.05 -9.13 -7.37
N PHE A 357 -10.47 -10.39 -7.35
CA PHE A 357 -11.64 -10.86 -8.10
C PHE A 357 -12.93 -10.22 -7.61
N TYR A 358 -13.07 -10.00 -6.30
CA TYR A 358 -14.26 -9.34 -5.76
C TYR A 358 -14.45 -7.94 -6.32
N TRP A 359 -13.42 -7.09 -6.27
CA TRP A 359 -13.55 -5.71 -6.75
C TRP A 359 -13.62 -5.61 -8.27
N ILE A 360 -12.97 -6.52 -9.01
CA ILE A 360 -13.17 -6.62 -10.46
C ILE A 360 -14.64 -6.95 -10.76
N LYS A 361 -15.19 -8.00 -10.14
CA LYS A 361 -16.59 -8.40 -10.30
C LYS A 361 -17.56 -7.31 -9.86
N LYS A 362 -17.29 -6.63 -8.74
CA LYS A 362 -18.14 -5.54 -8.24
C LYS A 362 -18.13 -4.36 -9.22
N GLY A 363 -16.96 -3.93 -9.70
CA GLY A 363 -16.87 -2.83 -10.67
C GLY A 363 -17.56 -3.15 -12.00
N THR A 364 -17.49 -4.40 -12.48
CA THR A 364 -18.16 -4.81 -13.73
C THR A 364 -19.68 -4.94 -13.56
N ILE A 365 -20.15 -5.57 -12.49
CA ILE A 365 -21.59 -5.76 -12.22
C ILE A 365 -22.29 -4.42 -11.93
N PHE A 366 -21.70 -3.58 -11.07
CA PHE A 366 -22.29 -2.28 -10.70
C PHE A 366 -21.96 -1.16 -11.70
N LYS A 367 -21.29 -1.49 -12.82
CA LYS A 367 -20.85 -0.55 -13.87
C LYS A 367 -20.01 0.63 -13.36
N ASP A 368 -19.38 0.48 -12.20
CA ASP A 368 -18.45 1.46 -11.66
C ASP A 368 -17.03 1.20 -12.20
N LYS A 369 -16.77 1.81 -13.36
CA LYS A 369 -15.48 1.69 -14.05
C LYS A 369 -14.32 2.24 -13.22
N ASN A 370 -14.56 3.19 -12.31
CA ASN A 370 -13.49 3.77 -11.49
C ASN A 370 -12.97 2.73 -10.49
N ILE A 371 -13.86 1.97 -9.85
CA ILE A 371 -13.49 0.88 -8.95
C ILE A 371 -12.65 -0.17 -9.68
N THR A 372 -13.05 -0.57 -10.90
CA THR A 372 -12.28 -1.53 -11.70
C THR A 372 -10.88 -1.00 -12.02
N VAL A 373 -10.75 0.28 -12.39
CA VAL A 373 -9.42 0.85 -12.67
C VAL A 373 -8.56 0.93 -11.41
N VAL A 374 -9.14 1.33 -10.27
CA VAL A 374 -8.41 1.37 -9.00
C VAL A 374 -7.89 -0.01 -8.63
N ILE A 375 -8.70 -1.07 -8.71
CA ILE A 375 -8.22 -2.41 -8.37
C ILE A 375 -7.16 -2.91 -9.36
N CYS A 376 -7.29 -2.64 -10.67
CA CYS A 376 -6.25 -2.98 -11.64
C CYS A 376 -4.93 -2.28 -11.35
N LEU A 377 -4.96 -1.02 -10.91
CA LEU A 377 -3.76 -0.28 -10.53
C LEU A 377 -3.19 -0.73 -9.18
N ILE A 378 -4.01 -1.22 -8.26
CA ILE A 378 -3.54 -1.90 -7.04
C ILE A 378 -2.86 -3.24 -7.40
N ILE A 379 -3.42 -4.01 -8.34
CA ILE A 379 -2.77 -5.23 -8.85
C ILE A 379 -1.43 -4.89 -9.50
N TYR A 380 -1.37 -3.82 -10.31
CA TYR A 380 -0.11 -3.33 -10.88
C TYR A 380 0.93 -3.01 -9.79
N LEU A 381 0.53 -2.32 -8.70
CA LEU A 381 1.41 -2.09 -7.56
C LEU A 381 1.87 -3.41 -6.93
N PHE A 382 0.94 -4.37 -6.74
CA PHE A 382 1.24 -5.68 -6.15
C PHE A 382 2.24 -6.47 -6.99
N LEU A 383 2.10 -6.38 -8.32
CA LEU A 383 3.04 -7.01 -9.23
C LEU A 383 4.42 -6.35 -9.19
N THR A 384 4.56 -5.07 -8.88
CA THR A 384 5.81 -4.31 -9.11
C THR A 384 6.51 -3.80 -7.85
N THR A 385 5.85 -3.87 -6.69
CA THR A 385 6.31 -3.33 -5.41
C THR A 385 6.00 -4.33 -4.29
N THR A 386 6.85 -4.39 -3.28
CA THR A 386 6.70 -5.25 -2.10
C THR A 386 5.87 -4.54 -1.04
N PHE A 387 4.64 -4.98 -0.82
CA PHE A 387 3.78 -4.48 0.26
C PHE A 387 2.73 -5.50 0.72
N GLU A 388 2.82 -6.76 0.29
CA GLU A 388 1.90 -7.85 0.61
C GLU A 388 1.64 -8.01 2.11
N ASN A 389 2.70 -7.85 2.91
CA ASN A 389 2.67 -8.07 4.36
C ASN A 389 2.47 -6.78 5.17
N THR A 390 2.14 -5.67 4.51
CA THR A 390 1.98 -4.36 5.14
C THR A 390 0.57 -4.16 5.68
N ALA A 391 0.42 -3.30 6.68
CA ALA A 391 -0.90 -3.00 7.23
C ALA A 391 -1.87 -2.39 6.18
N VAL A 392 -1.35 -1.67 5.18
CA VAL A 392 -2.17 -1.16 4.07
C VAL A 392 -2.75 -2.29 3.24
N MET A 393 -1.97 -3.31 2.87
CA MET A 393 -2.50 -4.45 2.12
C MET A 393 -3.52 -5.25 2.95
N LEU A 394 -3.22 -5.49 4.24
CA LEU A 394 -4.15 -6.13 5.16
C LEU A 394 -5.45 -5.32 5.29
N ALA A 395 -5.38 -4.00 5.32
CA ALA A 395 -6.57 -3.14 5.36
C ALA A 395 -7.40 -3.23 4.08
N ILE A 396 -6.77 -3.31 2.90
CA ILE A 396 -7.45 -3.53 1.61
C ILE A 396 -8.16 -4.90 1.61
N MET A 397 -7.49 -5.97 2.06
CA MET A 397 -8.09 -7.30 2.18
C MET A 397 -9.25 -7.30 3.17
N ALA A 398 -9.06 -6.73 4.36
CA ALA A 398 -10.08 -6.64 5.40
C ALA A 398 -11.31 -5.86 4.95
N TYR A 399 -11.11 -4.72 4.28
CA TYR A 399 -12.19 -3.91 3.73
C TYR A 399 -12.99 -4.69 2.67
N THR A 400 -12.33 -5.53 1.88
CA THR A 400 -12.96 -6.41 0.89
C THR A 400 -13.85 -7.45 1.56
N ILE A 401 -13.30 -8.17 2.54
CA ILE A 401 -14.03 -9.19 3.30
C ILE A 401 -15.22 -8.58 4.04
N ALA A 402 -15.03 -7.43 4.70
CA ALA A 402 -16.11 -6.71 5.35
C ALA A 402 -17.24 -6.37 4.36
N ASN A 403 -16.89 -5.90 3.16
CA ASN A 403 -17.87 -5.64 2.10
C ASN A 403 -18.60 -6.93 1.67
N MET A 404 -17.94 -8.09 1.58
CA MET A 404 -18.61 -9.35 1.28
C MET A 404 -19.62 -9.72 2.37
N ILE A 405 -19.21 -9.62 3.64
CA ILE A 405 -20.05 -9.91 4.81
C ILE A 405 -21.29 -9.01 4.83
N THR A 406 -21.14 -7.73 4.47
CA THR A 406 -22.24 -6.76 4.47
C THR A 406 -23.07 -6.72 3.18
N THR A 407 -22.54 -7.14 2.02
CA THR A 407 -23.28 -7.07 0.73
C THR A 407 -24.26 -8.22 0.53
N ASN A 408 -24.08 -9.36 1.21
CA ASN A 408 -25.09 -10.45 1.28
C ASN A 408 -26.41 -10.03 1.99
N ARG A 409 -26.68 -8.72 2.09
CA ARG A 409 -27.84 -8.10 2.75
C ARG A 409 -28.87 -7.53 1.76
N ASN A 410 -28.57 -7.47 0.46
CA ASN A 410 -29.43 -6.85 -0.55
C ASN A 410 -29.91 -7.84 -1.59
#